data_AF-A0AAW1ZXQ1-F1
#
_entry.id   AF-A0AAW1ZXQ1-F1
#
_cell.length_a   1.000
_cell.length_b   1.000
_cell.length_c   1.000
_cell.angle_alpha   90.00
_cell.angle_beta   90.00
_cell.angle_gamma   90.00
#
_symmetry.space_group_name_H-M   'P 1'
#
loop_
_entity.id
_entity.type
_entity.pdbx_description
1 polymer ?
#
loop_
_entity_poly.entity_id
_entity_poly.type
_entity_poly.pdbx_seq_one_letter_code
_entity_poly.pdbx_strand_id
1 'polypeptide(L)' 'MGKCKFSEGWLENPKYKAWLAKDLKWTKKAICKLCVKSFDISNMGEAAIVSHMLGQKHRRLATASSTHSLTT' A
#
# COMPACT_ATOMS: atom_id res chain seq x y z
N MET A 1 -21.83 6.14 -4.77
CA MET A 1 -21.15 5.21 -3.84
C MET A 1 -20.02 4.51 -4.56
N GLY A 2 -18.87 4.35 -3.89
CA GLY A 2 -17.59 3.92 -4.46
C GLY A 2 -17.65 2.64 -5.30
N LYS A 3 -17.16 2.73 -6.54
CA LYS A 3 -17.21 1.66 -7.56
C LYS A 3 -15.85 0.98 -7.78
N CYS A 4 -14.80 1.50 -7.15
CA CYS A 4 -13.45 0.99 -7.34
C CYS A 4 -13.25 -0.32 -6.57
N LYS A 5 -12.58 -1.27 -7.22
CA LYS A 5 -12.15 -2.54 -6.64
C LYS A 5 -10.63 -2.63 -6.70
N PHE A 6 -10.05 -3.48 -5.88
CA PHE A 6 -8.64 -3.77 -5.93
C PHE A 6 -8.24 -4.33 -7.30
N SER A 7 -7.26 -3.73 -7.97
CA SER A 7 -6.71 -4.23 -9.22
C SER A 7 -5.45 -5.06 -8.96
N GLU A 8 -5.41 -6.28 -9.49
CA GLU A 8 -4.28 -7.19 -9.29
C GLU A 8 -3.00 -6.68 -9.97
N GLY A 9 -3.12 -5.92 -11.07
CA GLY A 9 -1.97 -5.28 -11.72
C GLY A 9 -1.22 -4.28 -10.84
N TRP A 10 -1.82 -3.78 -9.76
CA TRP A 10 -1.10 -2.97 -8.77
C TRP A 10 -0.04 -3.77 -8.00
N LEU A 11 -0.19 -5.09 -7.89
CA LEU A 11 0.80 -5.97 -7.24
C LEU A 11 2.04 -6.18 -8.11
N GLU A 12 1.94 -5.94 -9.43
CA GLU A 12 3.05 -6.03 -10.37
C GLU A 12 3.77 -4.69 -10.53
N ASN A 13 3.09 -3.59 -10.18
CA ASN A 13 3.66 -2.25 -10.30
C ASN A 13 4.87 -2.08 -9.36
N PRO A 14 6.07 -1.74 -9.87
CA PRO A 14 7.28 -1.60 -9.06
C PRO A 14 7.16 -0.55 -7.95
N LYS A 15 6.28 0.45 -8.09
CA LYS A 15 6.03 1.47 -7.06
C LYS A 15 5.31 0.91 -5.83
N TYR A 16 4.53 -0.16 -6.00
CA TYR A 16 3.61 -0.65 -4.98
C TYR A 16 3.97 -2.06 -4.49
N LYS A 17 4.48 -2.94 -5.37
CA LYS A 17 4.65 -4.38 -5.14
C LYS A 17 5.38 -4.75 -3.83
N ALA A 18 6.34 -3.93 -3.42
CA ALA A 18 7.11 -4.18 -2.20
C ALA A 18 6.24 -4.12 -0.94
N TRP A 19 5.25 -3.23 -0.88
CA TRP A 19 4.52 -2.91 0.34
C TRP A 19 3.00 -3.09 0.24
N LEU A 20 2.43 -3.00 -0.95
CA LEU A 20 1.00 -3.16 -1.18
C LEU A 20 0.61 -4.64 -1.17
N ALA A 21 -0.55 -4.94 -0.61
CA ALA A 21 -1.16 -6.26 -0.63
C ALA A 21 -2.69 -6.14 -0.78
N LYS A 22 -3.30 -7.16 -1.38
CA LYS A 22 -4.75 -7.32 -1.48
C LYS A 22 -5.31 -7.81 -0.15
N ASP A 23 -6.44 -7.25 0.27
CA ASP A 23 -7.21 -7.80 1.38
C ASP A 23 -8.05 -8.98 0.88
N LEU A 24 -7.90 -10.16 1.49
CA LEU A 24 -8.60 -11.38 1.08
C LEU A 24 -10.09 -11.36 1.41
N LYS A 25 -10.50 -10.57 2.41
CA LYS A 25 -11.89 -10.47 2.85
C LYS A 25 -12.60 -9.28 2.19
N TRP A 26 -11.86 -8.22 1.87
CA TRP A 26 -12.44 -6.94 1.43
C TRP A 26 -11.84 -6.45 0.11
N THR A 27 -12.53 -6.71 -1.00
CA THR A 27 -12.11 -6.25 -2.35
C THR A 27 -12.07 -4.72 -2.53
N LYS A 28 -12.61 -3.98 -1.57
CA LYS A 28 -12.67 -2.52 -1.51
C LYS A 28 -11.60 -1.91 -0.59
N LYS A 29 -10.70 -2.74 -0.06
CA LYS A 29 -9.59 -2.32 0.80
C LYS A 29 -8.27 -2.82 0.23
N ALA A 30 -7.22 -2.07 0.52
CA ALA A 30 -5.84 -2.48 0.30
C ALA A 30 -5.11 -2.54 1.64
N ILE A 31 -4.09 -3.39 1.73
CA ILE A 31 -3.23 -3.53 2.90
C ILE A 31 -1.86 -2.95 2.57
N CYS A 32 -1.33 -2.14 3.48
CA CYS A 32 0.07 -1.73 3.45
C CYS A 32 0.85 -2.57 4.46
N LYS A 33 1.74 -3.44 3.97
CA LYS A 33 2.61 -4.31 4.76
C LYS A 33 3.60 -3.50 5.60
N LEU A 34 4.10 -2.37 5.08
CA LEU A 34 5.00 -1.48 5.81
C LEU A 34 4.29 -0.78 6.98
N CYS A 35 3.11 -0.23 6.74
CA CYS A 35 2.33 0.49 7.76
C CYS A 35 1.54 -0.45 8.70
N VAL A 36 1.48 -1.74 8.36
CA VAL A 36 0.67 -2.79 9.00
C VAL A 36 -0.79 -2.32 9.16
N LYS A 37 -1.37 -1.79 8.08
CA LYS A 37 -2.70 -1.19 8.12
C LYS A 37 -3.46 -1.38 6.81
N SER A 38 -4.76 -1.61 6.90
CA SER A 38 -5.67 -1.57 5.76
C SER A 38 -6.25 -0.15 5.57
N PHE A 39 -6.51 0.21 4.32
CA PHE A 39 -7.12 1.48 3.96
C PHE A 39 -8.15 1.30 2.84
N ASP A 40 -9.12 2.20 2.81
CA ASP A 40 -10.24 2.13 1.88
C ASP A 40 -9.83 2.64 0.49
N ILE A 41 -10.16 1.86 -0.54
CA ILE A 41 -9.95 2.21 -1.95
C ILE A 41 -11.27 2.33 -2.71
N SER A 42 -12.41 2.12 -2.04
CA SER A 42 -13.72 1.99 -2.69
C SER A 42 -14.10 3.22 -3.50
N ASN A 43 -13.70 4.40 -3.03
CA ASN A 43 -14.07 5.68 -3.63
C ASN A 43 -12.99 6.27 -4.56
N MET A 44 -11.70 6.07 -4.26
CA MET A 44 -10.59 6.71 -5.00
C MET A 44 -9.76 5.74 -5.85
N GLY A 45 -9.91 4.42 -5.66
CA GLY A 45 -9.11 3.42 -6.35
C GLY A 45 -7.60 3.65 -6.14
N GLU A 46 -6.84 3.71 -7.22
CA GLU A 46 -5.38 3.89 -7.18
C GLU A 46 -4.95 5.21 -6.52
N ALA A 47 -5.75 6.28 -6.62
CA ALA A 47 -5.41 7.54 -5.98
C ALA A 47 -5.32 7.42 -4.44
N ALA A 48 -6.06 6.50 -3.81
CA ALA A 48 -5.89 6.20 -2.38
C ALA A 48 -4.54 5.54 -2.08
N ILE A 49 -4.02 4.70 -2.99
CA ILE A 49 -2.70 4.06 -2.88
C ILE A 49 -1.60 5.12 -2.95
N VAL A 50 -1.69 6.02 -3.94
CA VAL A 50 -0.73 7.12 -4.12
C VAL A 50 -0.75 8.06 -2.91
N SER A 51 -1.94 8.45 -2.45
CA SER A 51 -2.10 9.30 -1.26
C SER A 51 -1.50 8.65 -0.01
N HIS A 52 -1.74 7.35 0.19
CA HIS A 52 -1.15 6.58 1.29
C HIS A 52 0.38 6.56 1.22
N MET A 53 0.95 6.31 0.03
CA MET A 53 2.39 6.28 -0.22
C MET A 53 3.07 7.61 0.10
N LEU A 54 2.41 8.73 -0.23
CA LEU A 54 2.90 10.08 0.07
C LEU A 54 2.71 10.47 1.55
N GLY A 55 1.96 9.67 2.33
CA GLY A 55 1.73 9.92 3.74
C GLY A 55 3.01 9.87 4.57
N GLN A 56 3.13 10.78 5.55
CA GLN A 56 4.33 10.91 6.38
C GLN A 56 4.72 9.59 7.08
N LYS A 57 3.75 8.85 7.62
CA LYS A 57 4.00 7.55 8.27
C LYS A 57 4.63 6.55 7.29
N HIS A 58 4.06 6.41 6.10
CA HIS A 58 4.57 5.50 5.08
C HIS A 58 6.00 5.86 4.70
N ARG A 59 6.26 7.14 4.40
CA ARG A 59 7.60 7.61 4.01
C ARG A 59 8.66 7.31 5.08
N ARG A 60 8.36 7.57 6.35
CA ARG A 60 9.27 7.25 7.47
C ARG A 60 9.60 5.77 7.56
N LEU A 61 8.59 4.90 7.38
CA LEU A 61 8.79 3.46 7.43
C LEU A 61 9.54 2.95 6.19
N ALA A 62 9.22 3.46 5.00
CA ALA A 62 9.92 3.11 3.77
C ALA A 62 11.42 3.48 3.82
N THR A 63 11.77 4.64 4.41
CA THR A 63 13.17 5.01 4.63
C THR A 63 13.85 4.15 5.69
N ALA A 64 13.15 3.81 6.78
CA ALA A 64 13.70 2.96 7.84
C ALA A 64 13.94 1.52 7.38
N SER A 65 13.04 0.96 6.56
CA SER A 65 13.16 -0.38 5.99
C SER A 65 14.36 -0.53 5.04
N SER A 66 14.96 0.57 4.58
CA SER A 66 16.18 0.56 3.77
C SER A 66 17.48 0.46 4.60
N THR A 67 17.40 0.49 5.93
CA THR A 67 18.58 0.59 6.82
C THR A 67 18.93 -0.72 7.55
N HIS A 68 18.18 -1.81 7.37
CA HIS A 68 18.44 -3.08 8.08
C HIS A 68 19.14 -4.13 7.18
N SER A 69 20.24 -3.74 6.56
CA SER A 69 21.20 -4.66 5.94
C SER A 69 22.62 -4.14 6.12
N LEU A 70 23.03 -3.89 7.36
CA LEU A 70 24.45 -3.86 7.74
C LEU A 70 24.59 -3.99 9.27
N THR A 71 24.58 -5.23 9.76
CA THR A 71 25.25 -5.57 11.02
C THR A 71 25.84 -6.96 10.84
N THR A 72 27.17 -6.92 10.62
CA THR A 72 28.24 -7.84 11.00
C THR A 72 27.88 -9.21 11.55
#